data_AF-A0A5E6U5D7-F1
#
_entry.id   AF-A0A5E6U5D7-F1
#
_cell.length_a   1.000
_cell.length_b   1.000
_cell.length_c   1.000
_cell.angle_alpha   90.00
_cell.angle_beta   90.00
_cell.angle_gamma   90.00
#
_symmetry.space_group_name_H-M   'P 1'
#
loop_
_entity.id
_entity.type
_entity.pdbx_description
1 polymer ?
#
loop_
_entity_poly.entity_id
_entity_poly.type
_entity_poly.pdbx_seq_one_letter_code
_entity_poly.pdbx_strand_id
1 'polypeptide(L)'
;MTKTNPTFCGAEPTWANACVGNNGNPSYVEYSIGFSKAANILIDLVLKDRSNNLSVDEFVYPVCFNMRHSVELRLKGAIDELIEIAKIKKITLNFNSSGSHDIESIWTFFKTQSGILDSRYSDINKKIEPTILDIAQVDPTGQTFRYALSNTAQKHLTDVSLINFIVLKDKFNELELNLDKLHQLNTWLQTEYRQGTFTTKLSRPQIFKIAKKLPHTDKWREAQFTEIKEQVKTEYDLGSRDFSKVIDIIRCHYSLAPIIGAPLPIKGITEPQLLFFIDEWIKKNPDIKKAPDSSFTEISFDKESVIARMLARAIEKTDIWDTVADEVCSGYLAGLESLFYFARDTTFTEYYNTIYDIHTREANNTLKFNKTLKDDFMHIFNKTSALNNILLSLYALGHAKLAESIITTHELEISFRWLHDARTGQRFIYPDFAAY
;
A
#
# COMPACT_ATOMS: atom_id res chain seq x y z
N MET A 1 -45.66 -10.81 0.78
CA MET A 1 -44.91 -11.03 2.04
C MET A 1 -44.00 -12.22 1.84
N THR A 2 -42.71 -11.99 1.62
CA THR A 2 -41.71 -13.08 1.64
C THR A 2 -41.64 -13.60 3.07
N LYS A 3 -41.98 -14.88 3.28
CA LYS A 3 -41.81 -15.53 4.58
C LYS A 3 -40.33 -15.42 4.98
N THR A 4 -40.05 -14.72 6.07
CA THR A 4 -38.72 -14.69 6.69
C THR A 4 -38.36 -16.12 7.10
N ASN A 5 -37.16 -16.58 6.71
CA ASN A 5 -36.66 -17.90 7.10
C ASN A 5 -36.50 -17.93 8.63
N PRO A 6 -37.18 -18.83 9.36
CA PRO A 6 -37.17 -18.81 10.83
C PRO A 6 -35.87 -19.33 11.43
N THR A 7 -35.03 -20.02 10.66
CA THR A 7 -33.74 -20.57 11.09
C THR A 7 -32.59 -19.60 10.80
N PHE A 8 -32.59 -19.00 9.61
CA PHE A 8 -31.55 -18.06 9.16
C PHE A 8 -32.07 -16.62 9.18
N CYS A 9 -32.22 -16.06 10.38
CA CYS A 9 -32.71 -14.70 10.63
C CYS A 9 -31.82 -13.95 11.64
N GLY A 10 -31.91 -12.62 11.66
CA GLY A 10 -31.32 -11.81 12.73
C GLY A 10 -32.21 -11.83 13.97
N ALA A 11 -31.60 -11.88 15.15
CA ALA A 11 -32.30 -11.91 16.43
C ALA A 11 -31.54 -11.12 17.52
N GLU A 12 -32.16 -10.98 18.69
CA GLU A 12 -31.42 -10.56 19.89
C GLU A 12 -30.74 -11.77 20.55
N PRO A 13 -29.54 -11.59 21.15
CA PRO A 13 -28.83 -10.33 21.24
C PRO A 13 -28.09 -9.96 19.94
N THR A 14 -28.16 -8.69 19.54
CA THR A 14 -27.60 -8.21 18.26
C THR A 14 -26.11 -8.50 18.05
N TRP A 15 -25.31 -8.64 19.12
CA TRP A 15 -23.88 -8.98 19.01
C TRP A 15 -23.63 -10.40 18.47
N ALA A 16 -24.62 -11.28 18.53
CA ALA A 16 -24.54 -12.65 18.01
C ALA A 16 -25.00 -12.77 16.54
N ASN A 17 -25.42 -11.67 15.91
CA ASN A 17 -25.79 -11.67 14.49
C ASN A 17 -24.55 -11.54 13.60
N ALA A 18 -24.46 -12.41 12.58
CA ALA A 18 -23.47 -12.26 11.52
C ALA A 18 -24.03 -11.42 10.36
N CYS A 19 -23.25 -10.44 9.88
CA CYS A 19 -23.56 -9.70 8.66
C CYS A 19 -23.14 -10.54 7.44
N VAL A 20 -24.12 -11.04 6.68
CA VAL A 20 -23.90 -11.89 5.50
C VAL A 20 -24.48 -11.27 4.22
N GLY A 21 -24.17 -11.85 3.06
CA GLY A 21 -24.64 -11.35 1.76
C GLY A 21 -24.20 -9.90 1.51
N ASN A 22 -25.06 -9.09 0.91
CA ASN A 22 -24.74 -7.69 0.57
C ASN A 22 -24.52 -6.80 1.81
N ASN A 23 -24.98 -7.21 2.99
CA ASN A 23 -24.78 -6.42 4.22
C ASN A 23 -23.33 -6.51 4.72
N GLY A 24 -22.72 -7.69 4.63
CA GLY A 24 -21.30 -7.90 4.97
C GLY A 24 -20.36 -7.75 3.78
N ASN A 25 -20.84 -8.02 2.56
CA ASN A 25 -20.10 -8.07 1.30
C ASN A 25 -18.70 -8.74 1.39
N PRO A 26 -18.59 -9.94 1.99
CA PRO A 26 -17.29 -10.61 2.18
C PRO A 26 -16.65 -11.02 0.84
N SER A 27 -15.34 -10.83 0.73
CA SER A 27 -14.50 -11.33 -0.36
C SER A 27 -14.01 -12.77 -0.08
N TYR A 28 -13.25 -13.34 -1.02
CA TYR A 28 -12.55 -14.62 -0.80
C TYR A 28 -11.68 -14.62 0.46
N VAL A 29 -11.11 -13.46 0.82
CA VAL A 29 -10.24 -13.32 2.00
C VAL A 29 -11.04 -13.59 3.28
N GLU A 30 -12.16 -12.91 3.50
CA GLU A 30 -12.98 -13.08 4.71
C GLU A 30 -13.51 -14.51 4.85
N TYR A 31 -14.00 -15.12 3.74
CA TYR A 31 -14.44 -16.52 3.77
C TYR A 31 -13.30 -17.45 4.15
N SER A 32 -12.14 -17.31 3.50
CA SER A 32 -10.99 -18.17 3.77
C SER A 32 -10.54 -18.10 5.22
N ILE A 33 -10.47 -16.89 5.80
CA ILE A 33 -10.08 -16.68 7.20
C ILE A 33 -11.03 -17.42 8.14
N GLY A 34 -12.34 -17.43 7.86
CA GLY A 34 -13.32 -18.17 8.67
C GLY A 34 -13.03 -19.67 8.70
N PHE A 35 -12.84 -20.29 7.53
CA PHE A 35 -12.52 -21.72 7.43
C PHE A 35 -11.17 -22.07 8.07
N SER A 36 -10.15 -21.25 7.84
CA SER A 36 -8.84 -21.37 8.47
C SER A 36 -8.91 -21.36 10.00
N LYS A 37 -9.60 -20.35 10.55
CA LYS A 37 -9.80 -20.22 12.01
C LYS A 37 -10.55 -21.41 12.58
N ALA A 38 -11.59 -21.88 11.89
CA ALA A 38 -12.35 -23.05 12.31
C ALA A 38 -11.45 -24.30 12.38
N ALA A 39 -10.63 -24.56 11.36
CA ALA A 39 -9.70 -25.69 11.36
C ALA A 39 -8.71 -25.63 12.53
N ASN A 40 -8.08 -24.47 12.76
CA ASN A 40 -7.11 -24.30 13.85
C ASN A 40 -7.75 -24.43 15.24
N ILE A 41 -8.93 -23.84 15.46
CA ILE A 41 -9.67 -23.97 16.73
C ILE A 41 -10.01 -25.44 16.99
N LEU A 42 -10.50 -26.17 15.98
CA LEU A 42 -10.84 -27.59 16.13
C LEU A 42 -9.61 -28.44 16.47
N ILE A 43 -8.47 -28.20 15.80
CA ILE A 43 -7.22 -28.87 16.15
C ILE A 43 -6.84 -28.58 17.60
N ASP A 44 -6.90 -27.32 18.03
CA ASP A 44 -6.50 -26.94 19.39
C ASP A 44 -7.37 -27.56 20.47
N LEU A 45 -8.68 -27.65 20.23
CA LEU A 45 -9.61 -28.30 21.14
C LEU A 45 -9.29 -29.80 21.26
N VAL A 46 -9.09 -30.49 20.14
CA VAL A 46 -8.76 -31.93 20.11
C VAL A 46 -7.42 -32.21 20.79
N LEU A 47 -6.37 -31.42 20.49
CA LEU A 47 -5.05 -31.58 21.09
C LEU A 47 -5.03 -31.28 22.60
N LYS A 48 -5.92 -30.40 23.08
CA LYS A 48 -6.04 -30.02 24.48
C LYS A 48 -6.82 -31.04 25.31
N ASP A 49 -7.94 -31.54 24.80
CA ASP A 49 -8.83 -32.45 25.54
C ASP A 49 -8.14 -33.79 25.82
N ARG A 50 -7.48 -34.38 24.81
CA ARG A 50 -6.79 -35.69 24.87
C ARG A 50 -7.64 -36.83 25.47
N SER A 51 -8.96 -36.65 25.56
CA SER A 51 -9.92 -37.62 26.06
C SER A 51 -10.71 -38.19 24.88
N ASN A 52 -11.62 -39.14 25.15
CA ASN A 52 -12.45 -39.74 24.11
C ASN A 52 -13.61 -38.84 23.64
N ASN A 53 -13.79 -37.65 24.23
CA ASN A 53 -14.89 -36.76 23.88
C ASN A 53 -14.66 -35.97 22.59
N LEU A 54 -13.40 -35.66 22.27
CA LEU A 54 -13.00 -34.98 21.04
C LEU A 54 -11.96 -35.83 20.31
N SER A 55 -12.41 -36.81 19.54
CA SER A 55 -11.53 -37.76 18.86
C SER A 55 -10.86 -37.16 17.62
N VAL A 56 -9.54 -37.38 17.47
CA VAL A 56 -8.81 -37.07 16.24
C VAL A 56 -9.41 -37.74 15.01
N ASP A 57 -9.97 -38.95 15.18
CA ASP A 57 -10.53 -39.76 14.09
C ASP A 57 -11.82 -39.17 13.53
N GLU A 58 -12.59 -38.48 14.37
CA GLU A 58 -13.85 -37.83 13.96
C GLU A 58 -13.57 -36.44 13.37
N PHE A 59 -12.66 -35.69 13.99
CA PHE A 59 -12.39 -34.30 13.61
C PHE A 59 -11.43 -34.15 12.43
N VAL A 60 -10.69 -35.20 12.03
CA VAL A 60 -9.75 -35.12 10.89
C VAL A 60 -10.45 -34.70 9.59
N TYR A 61 -11.66 -35.19 9.35
CA TYR A 61 -12.44 -34.89 8.15
C TYR A 61 -12.86 -33.41 8.07
N PRO A 62 -13.60 -32.84 9.05
CA PRO A 62 -13.96 -31.42 9.00
C PRO A 62 -12.74 -30.49 9.08
N VAL A 63 -11.68 -30.86 9.81
CA VAL A 63 -10.44 -30.07 9.86
C VAL A 63 -9.79 -29.98 8.48
N CYS A 64 -9.51 -31.12 7.85
CA CYS A 64 -8.85 -31.15 6.54
C CYS A 64 -9.73 -30.49 5.45
N PHE A 65 -11.05 -30.68 5.51
CA PHE A 65 -11.97 -29.99 4.59
C PHE A 65 -11.88 -28.46 4.72
N ASN A 66 -11.95 -27.94 5.96
CA ASN A 66 -11.86 -26.51 6.22
C ASN A 66 -10.50 -25.93 5.78
N MET A 67 -9.39 -26.63 6.06
CA MET A 67 -8.06 -26.23 5.62
C MET A 67 -7.99 -26.13 4.10
N ARG A 68 -8.37 -27.21 3.41
CA ARG A 68 -8.31 -27.28 1.96
C ARG A 68 -9.20 -26.22 1.31
N HIS A 69 -10.40 -25.99 1.84
CA HIS A 69 -11.30 -24.97 1.30
C HIS A 69 -10.78 -23.54 1.55
N SER A 70 -10.21 -23.27 2.72
CA SER A 70 -9.52 -21.99 3.00
C SER A 70 -8.43 -21.72 1.95
N VAL A 71 -7.61 -22.73 1.63
CA VAL A 71 -6.56 -22.62 0.61
C VAL A 71 -7.13 -22.37 -0.79
N GLU A 72 -8.15 -23.13 -1.22
CA GLU A 72 -8.79 -22.91 -2.53
C GLU A 72 -9.25 -21.46 -2.70
N LEU A 73 -9.95 -20.91 -1.69
CA LEU A 73 -10.46 -19.55 -1.73
C LEU A 73 -9.33 -18.51 -1.77
N ARG A 74 -8.27 -18.69 -0.98
CA ARG A 74 -7.09 -17.81 -1.01
C ARG A 74 -6.40 -17.81 -2.36
N LEU A 75 -6.25 -18.99 -2.99
CA LEU A 75 -5.66 -19.07 -4.32
C LEU A 75 -6.54 -18.42 -5.40
N LYS A 76 -7.86 -18.58 -5.31
CA LYS A 76 -8.81 -17.89 -6.21
C LYS A 76 -8.76 -16.37 -6.03
N GLY A 77 -8.75 -15.89 -4.79
CA GLY A 77 -8.55 -14.47 -4.50
C GLY A 77 -7.22 -13.94 -5.03
N ALA A 78 -6.13 -14.69 -4.87
CA ALA A 78 -4.82 -14.32 -5.40
C ALA A 78 -4.80 -14.26 -6.93
N ILE A 79 -5.56 -15.12 -7.63
CA ILE A 79 -5.73 -15.04 -9.08
C ILE A 79 -6.53 -13.79 -9.49
N ASP A 80 -7.62 -13.47 -8.79
CA ASP A 80 -8.40 -12.27 -9.08
C ASP A 80 -7.54 -11.01 -8.92
N GLU A 81 -6.74 -10.95 -7.86
CA GLU A 81 -5.77 -9.89 -7.63
C GLU A 81 -4.69 -9.83 -8.72
N LEU A 82 -4.19 -10.98 -9.16
CA LEU A 82 -3.22 -11.08 -10.25
C LEU A 82 -3.79 -10.59 -11.58
N ILE A 83 -5.07 -10.88 -11.86
CA ILE A 83 -5.78 -10.40 -13.04
C ILE A 83 -5.87 -8.86 -13.01
N GLU A 84 -6.11 -8.25 -11.85
CA GLU A 84 -6.10 -6.79 -11.73
C GLU A 84 -4.70 -6.19 -12.01
N ILE A 85 -3.64 -6.81 -11.52
CA ILE A 85 -2.26 -6.39 -11.83
C ILE A 85 -1.99 -6.52 -13.34
N ALA A 86 -2.41 -7.63 -13.95
CA ALA A 86 -2.25 -7.85 -15.39
C ALA A 86 -3.01 -6.81 -16.22
N LYS A 87 -4.24 -6.45 -15.83
CA LYS A 87 -5.00 -5.37 -16.47
C LYS A 87 -4.25 -4.04 -16.45
N ILE A 88 -3.64 -3.67 -15.33
CA ILE A 88 -2.82 -2.44 -15.22
C ILE A 88 -1.65 -2.50 -16.21
N LYS A 89 -1.02 -3.67 -16.36
CA LYS A 89 0.07 -3.93 -17.32
C LYS A 89 -0.43 -4.18 -18.75
N LYS A 90 -1.73 -4.08 -19.01
CA LYS A 90 -2.38 -4.33 -20.32
C LYS A 90 -2.15 -5.74 -20.85
N ILE A 91 -2.06 -6.72 -19.95
CA ILE A 91 -1.96 -8.14 -20.24
C ILE A 91 -3.31 -8.78 -19.96
N THR A 92 -3.83 -9.56 -20.91
CA THR A 92 -5.07 -10.29 -20.73
C THR A 92 -4.78 -11.63 -20.05
N LEU A 93 -5.30 -11.80 -18.83
CA LEU A 93 -5.34 -13.07 -18.12
C LEU A 93 -6.79 -13.50 -17.93
N ASN A 94 -7.09 -14.73 -18.30
CA ASN A 94 -8.42 -15.32 -18.12
C ASN A 94 -8.29 -16.61 -17.33
N PHE A 95 -9.03 -16.69 -16.22
CA PHE A 95 -9.12 -17.90 -15.40
C PHE A 95 -10.58 -18.22 -15.11
N ASN A 96 -10.98 -19.47 -15.33
CA ASN A 96 -12.34 -19.92 -15.00
C ASN A 96 -12.41 -20.34 -13.52
N SER A 97 -12.64 -19.37 -12.64
CA SER A 97 -12.70 -19.60 -11.19
C SER A 97 -13.90 -20.47 -10.75
N SER A 98 -15.04 -20.38 -11.45
CA SER A 98 -16.27 -21.10 -11.07
C SER A 98 -16.26 -22.59 -11.42
N GLY A 99 -15.53 -22.99 -12.47
CA GLY A 99 -15.37 -24.39 -12.86
C GLY A 99 -14.12 -25.07 -12.30
N SER A 100 -13.14 -24.30 -11.83
CA SER A 100 -11.86 -24.84 -11.36
C SER A 100 -11.91 -25.04 -9.86
N HIS A 101 -12.12 -26.28 -9.44
CA HIS A 101 -11.94 -26.69 -8.05
C HIS A 101 -10.65 -27.45 -7.81
N ASP A 102 -9.99 -27.92 -8.87
CA ASP A 102 -8.73 -28.66 -8.75
C ASP A 102 -7.59 -27.75 -8.25
N ILE A 103 -7.08 -28.04 -7.05
CA ILE A 103 -6.15 -27.14 -6.36
C ILE A 103 -4.79 -27.04 -7.07
N GLU A 104 -4.32 -28.13 -7.69
CA GLU A 104 -3.09 -28.15 -8.48
C GLU A 104 -3.23 -27.29 -9.73
N SER A 105 -4.36 -27.37 -10.41
CA SER A 105 -4.66 -26.57 -11.60
C SER A 105 -4.74 -25.07 -11.26
N ILE A 106 -5.42 -24.72 -10.14
CA ILE A 106 -5.48 -23.34 -9.65
C ILE A 106 -4.07 -22.83 -9.34
N TRP A 107 -3.28 -23.60 -8.60
CA TRP A 107 -1.92 -23.24 -8.22
C TRP A 107 -0.99 -23.10 -9.44
N THR A 108 -1.01 -24.06 -10.36
CA THR A 108 -0.17 -24.06 -11.56
C THR A 108 -0.44 -22.84 -12.43
N PHE A 109 -1.71 -22.48 -12.59
CA PHE A 109 -2.09 -21.24 -13.27
C PHE A 109 -1.50 -20.03 -12.55
N PHE A 110 -1.76 -19.89 -11.25
CA PHE A 110 -1.26 -18.76 -10.46
C PHE A 110 0.26 -18.64 -10.53
N LYS A 111 1.00 -19.71 -10.20
CA LYS A 111 2.47 -19.74 -10.18
C LYS A 111 3.06 -19.37 -11.54
N THR A 112 2.51 -19.91 -12.63
CA THR A 112 2.99 -19.63 -13.98
C THR A 112 2.76 -18.17 -14.37
N GLN A 113 1.53 -17.68 -14.22
CA GLN A 113 1.18 -16.32 -14.65
C GLN A 113 1.83 -15.26 -13.76
N SER A 114 1.90 -15.48 -12.44
CA SER A 114 2.55 -14.57 -11.50
C SER A 114 4.04 -14.42 -11.78
N GLY A 115 4.74 -15.53 -12.04
CA GLY A 115 6.17 -15.50 -12.37
C GLY A 115 6.50 -14.79 -13.69
N ILE A 116 5.60 -14.82 -14.67
CA ILE A 116 5.72 -14.03 -15.91
C ILE A 116 5.46 -12.55 -15.64
N LEU A 117 4.49 -12.25 -14.78
CA LEU A 117 4.03 -10.88 -14.54
C LEU A 117 5.04 -10.06 -13.73
N ASP A 118 5.62 -10.65 -12.69
CA ASP A 118 6.59 -10.02 -11.81
C ASP A 118 7.54 -11.04 -11.15
N SER A 119 8.84 -10.78 -11.18
CA SER A 119 9.84 -11.70 -10.61
C SER A 119 9.77 -11.82 -9.09
N ARG A 120 9.16 -10.85 -8.38
CA ARG A 120 9.02 -10.86 -6.91
C ARG A 120 8.14 -12.00 -6.40
N TYR A 121 7.32 -12.61 -7.25
CA TYR A 121 6.55 -13.81 -6.87
C TYR A 121 7.40 -15.06 -6.67
N SER A 122 8.61 -15.11 -7.23
CA SER A 122 9.42 -16.35 -7.26
C SER A 122 9.64 -16.94 -5.87
N ASP A 123 10.01 -16.12 -4.89
CA ASP A 123 10.38 -16.62 -3.57
C ASP A 123 9.18 -17.01 -2.72
N ILE A 124 8.07 -16.26 -2.81
CA ILE A 124 6.85 -16.64 -2.09
C ILE A 124 6.21 -17.88 -2.70
N ASN A 125 6.29 -18.04 -4.03
CA ASN A 125 5.78 -19.23 -4.71
C ASN A 125 6.53 -20.49 -4.27
N LYS A 126 7.85 -20.43 -4.13
CA LYS A 126 8.67 -21.56 -3.62
C LYS A 126 8.29 -21.98 -2.20
N LYS A 127 7.87 -21.03 -1.35
CA LYS A 127 7.48 -21.31 0.04
C LYS A 127 6.08 -21.92 0.16
N ILE A 128 5.17 -21.52 -0.72
CA ILE A 128 3.78 -22.00 -0.73
C ILE A 128 3.67 -23.38 -1.39
N GLU A 129 4.38 -23.58 -2.50
CA GLU A 129 4.20 -24.74 -3.38
C GLU A 129 4.23 -26.11 -2.68
N PRO A 130 5.20 -26.44 -1.80
CA PRO A 130 5.28 -27.79 -1.25
C PRO A 130 3.98 -28.22 -0.55
N THR A 131 3.44 -27.37 0.32
CA THR A 131 2.21 -27.70 1.06
C THR A 131 0.98 -27.69 0.17
N ILE A 132 0.95 -26.88 -0.89
CA ILE A 132 -0.13 -26.93 -1.88
C ILE A 132 -0.13 -28.27 -2.63
N LEU A 133 1.04 -28.77 -3.02
CA LEU A 133 1.17 -30.06 -3.70
C LEU A 133 0.82 -31.23 -2.77
N ASP A 134 1.18 -31.17 -1.49
CA ASP A 134 0.75 -32.15 -0.49
C ASP A 134 -0.79 -32.20 -0.39
N ILE A 135 -1.45 -31.03 -0.36
CA ILE A 135 -2.92 -30.95 -0.33
C ILE A 135 -3.50 -31.48 -1.65
N ALA A 136 -2.91 -31.13 -2.79
CA ALA A 136 -3.36 -31.58 -4.11
C ALA A 136 -3.31 -33.10 -4.27
N GLN A 137 -2.28 -33.73 -3.74
CA GLN A 137 -2.11 -35.17 -3.78
C GLN A 137 -3.22 -35.89 -3.00
N VAL A 138 -3.66 -35.33 -1.87
CA VAL A 138 -4.62 -35.99 -0.96
C VAL A 138 -6.08 -35.61 -1.30
N ASP A 139 -6.34 -34.34 -1.59
CA ASP A 139 -7.68 -33.83 -1.85
C ASP A 139 -7.72 -32.77 -2.97
N PRO A 140 -7.50 -33.19 -4.23
CA PRO A 140 -7.39 -32.27 -5.36
C PRO A 140 -8.67 -31.43 -5.56
N THR A 141 -9.83 -32.07 -5.45
CA THR A 141 -11.15 -31.48 -5.77
C THR A 141 -12.00 -31.12 -4.55
N GLY A 142 -11.46 -31.32 -3.34
CA GLY A 142 -12.15 -31.03 -2.08
C GLY A 142 -13.15 -32.10 -1.68
N GLN A 143 -13.14 -33.28 -2.30
CA GLN A 143 -14.14 -34.33 -2.07
C GLN A 143 -13.69 -35.36 -1.04
N THR A 144 -12.36 -35.58 -0.92
CA THR A 144 -11.77 -36.67 -0.13
C THR A 144 -12.21 -36.64 1.34
N PHE A 145 -12.27 -35.44 1.94
CA PHE A 145 -12.64 -35.28 3.35
C PHE A 145 -14.12 -34.96 3.59
N ARG A 146 -14.94 -34.86 2.53
CA ARG A 146 -16.38 -34.61 2.63
C ARG A 146 -17.21 -35.88 2.56
N TYR A 147 -16.84 -36.80 1.68
CA TYR A 147 -17.61 -38.01 1.41
C TYR A 147 -16.84 -39.26 1.79
N ALA A 148 -17.53 -40.20 2.45
CA ALA A 148 -16.92 -41.47 2.87
C ALA A 148 -16.50 -42.35 1.67
N LEU A 149 -17.19 -42.20 0.54
CA LEU A 149 -16.95 -42.89 -0.71
C LEU A 149 -16.95 -41.90 -1.87
N SER A 150 -16.17 -42.21 -2.91
CA SER A 150 -16.17 -41.47 -4.16
C SER A 150 -17.50 -41.66 -4.92
N ASN A 151 -17.68 -40.88 -6.01
CA ASN A 151 -18.80 -41.06 -6.94
C ASN A 151 -18.82 -42.45 -7.61
N THR A 152 -17.71 -43.19 -7.58
CA THR A 152 -17.57 -44.56 -8.07
C THR A 152 -17.59 -45.60 -6.95
N ALA A 153 -18.05 -45.21 -5.75
CA ALA A 153 -18.14 -46.04 -4.55
C ALA A 153 -16.78 -46.57 -4.04
N GLN A 154 -15.67 -45.91 -4.37
CA GLN A 154 -14.34 -46.26 -3.86
C GLN A 154 -14.04 -45.53 -2.55
N LYS A 155 -13.39 -46.23 -1.61
CA LYS A 155 -12.97 -45.64 -0.33
C LYS A 155 -11.82 -44.65 -0.56
N HIS A 156 -11.92 -43.48 0.06
CA HIS A 156 -10.86 -42.47 0.06
C HIS A 156 -9.71 -42.82 1.02
N LEU A 157 -8.54 -42.19 0.82
CA LEU A 157 -7.36 -42.27 1.72
C LEU A 157 -6.78 -43.68 1.93
N THR A 158 -6.90 -44.59 0.96
CA THR A 158 -6.33 -45.95 1.09
C THR A 158 -4.81 -45.96 1.23
N ASP A 159 -4.14 -44.92 0.69
CA ASP A 159 -2.68 -44.77 0.72
C ASP A 159 -2.19 -43.83 1.84
N VAL A 160 -3.11 -43.23 2.61
CA VAL A 160 -2.80 -42.33 3.74
C VAL A 160 -3.45 -42.89 5.00
N SER A 161 -2.70 -43.66 5.78
CA SER A 161 -3.22 -44.37 6.95
C SER A 161 -3.29 -43.54 8.23
N LEU A 162 -2.52 -42.45 8.32
CA LEU A 162 -2.41 -41.62 9.53
C LEU A 162 -2.25 -40.13 9.16
N ILE A 163 -2.96 -39.27 9.89
CA ILE A 163 -2.79 -37.81 9.82
C ILE A 163 -2.53 -37.31 11.24
N ASN A 164 -1.37 -36.72 11.47
CA ASN A 164 -0.99 -36.19 12.78
C ASN A 164 -1.39 -34.71 12.90
N PHE A 165 -2.20 -34.38 13.90
CA PHE A 165 -2.73 -33.02 14.08
C PHE A 165 -1.65 -31.97 14.44
N ILE A 166 -0.55 -32.36 15.09
CA ILE A 166 0.55 -31.45 15.38
C ILE A 166 1.25 -31.06 14.08
N VAL A 167 1.62 -32.07 13.26
CA VAL A 167 2.25 -31.84 11.95
C VAL A 167 1.32 -31.04 11.03
N LEU A 168 0.04 -31.41 10.98
CA LEU A 168 -0.96 -30.74 10.17
C LEU A 168 -1.10 -29.26 10.55
N LYS A 169 -1.16 -28.96 11.86
CA LYS A 169 -1.22 -27.60 12.37
C LYS A 169 0.01 -26.78 12.00
N ASP A 170 1.20 -27.33 12.21
CA ASP A 170 2.46 -26.62 11.94
C ASP A 170 2.57 -26.27 10.46
N LYS A 171 2.29 -27.23 9.57
CA LYS A 171 2.31 -27.03 8.12
C LYS A 171 1.23 -26.07 7.64
N PHE A 172 0.03 -26.16 8.18
CA PHE A 172 -1.06 -25.27 7.79
C PHE A 172 -0.80 -23.83 8.23
N ASN A 173 -0.33 -23.60 9.46
CA ASN A 173 0.02 -22.26 9.94
C ASN A 173 1.15 -21.62 9.13
N GLU A 174 2.16 -22.41 8.74
CA GLU A 174 3.22 -21.94 7.84
C GLU A 174 2.66 -21.53 6.47
N LEU A 175 1.77 -22.34 5.90
CA LEU A 175 1.09 -22.03 4.64
C LEU A 175 0.21 -20.77 4.76
N GLU A 176 -0.57 -20.63 5.82
CA GLU A 176 -1.40 -19.43 6.08
C GLU A 176 -0.56 -18.16 6.11
N LEU A 177 0.56 -18.17 6.86
CA LEU A 177 1.47 -17.04 6.93
C LEU A 177 2.03 -16.66 5.56
N ASN A 178 2.36 -17.65 4.73
CA ASN A 178 2.87 -17.39 3.38
C ASN A 178 1.76 -16.91 2.42
N LEU A 179 0.54 -17.42 2.54
CA LEU A 179 -0.61 -16.92 1.77
C LEU A 179 -1.00 -15.49 2.17
N ASP A 180 -0.88 -15.11 3.45
CA ASP A 180 -1.06 -13.73 3.91
C ASP A 180 0.00 -12.80 3.32
N LYS A 181 1.28 -13.23 3.30
CA LYS A 181 2.37 -12.49 2.65
C LYS A 181 2.15 -12.35 1.15
N LEU A 182 1.61 -13.38 0.50
CA LEU A 182 1.25 -13.33 -0.91
C LEU A 182 0.16 -12.27 -1.17
N HIS A 183 -0.89 -12.23 -0.36
CA HIS A 183 -1.94 -11.23 -0.46
C HIS A 183 -1.41 -9.80 -0.23
N GLN A 184 -0.49 -9.61 0.73
CA GLN A 184 0.20 -8.34 0.94
C GLN A 184 1.02 -7.92 -0.29
N LEU A 185 1.78 -8.85 -0.88
CA LEU A 185 2.53 -8.60 -2.11
C LEU A 185 1.58 -8.21 -3.26
N ASN A 186 0.49 -8.95 -3.46
CA ASN A 186 -0.52 -8.61 -4.48
C ASN A 186 -1.07 -7.19 -4.30
N THR A 187 -1.49 -6.85 -3.08
CA THR A 187 -2.02 -5.52 -2.75
C THR A 187 -0.98 -4.41 -3.00
N TRP A 188 0.29 -4.67 -2.63
CA TRP A 188 1.39 -3.77 -2.91
C TRP A 188 1.60 -3.57 -4.41
N LEU A 189 1.69 -4.65 -5.18
CA LEU A 189 1.91 -4.62 -6.62
C LEU A 189 0.78 -3.91 -7.35
N GLN A 190 -0.48 -4.11 -6.95
CA GLN A 190 -1.60 -3.36 -7.51
C GLN A 190 -1.42 -1.86 -7.33
N THR A 191 -1.07 -1.42 -6.11
CA THR A 191 -0.89 0.00 -5.80
C THR A 191 0.34 0.59 -6.50
N GLU A 192 1.44 -0.16 -6.53
CA GLU A 192 2.70 0.22 -7.15
C GLU A 192 2.58 0.33 -8.68
N TYR A 193 1.99 -0.66 -9.36
CA TYR A 193 1.82 -0.63 -10.80
C TYR A 193 0.85 0.46 -11.25
N ARG A 194 -0.14 0.83 -10.42
CA ARG A 194 -1.02 1.98 -10.70
C ARG A 194 -0.27 3.31 -10.77
N GLN A 195 0.91 3.42 -10.15
CA GLN A 195 1.73 4.63 -10.24
C GLN A 195 2.37 4.84 -11.61
N GLY A 196 2.46 3.79 -12.45
CA GLY A 196 2.98 3.92 -13.82
C GLY A 196 4.50 3.89 -13.97
N THR A 197 5.27 3.70 -12.88
CA THR A 197 6.74 3.58 -12.93
C THR A 197 7.17 2.17 -13.34
N PHE A 198 6.82 1.79 -14.56
CA PHE A 198 7.21 0.52 -15.18
C PHE A 198 7.18 0.65 -16.71
N THR A 199 7.72 -0.34 -17.41
CA THR A 199 7.54 -0.49 -18.86
C THR A 199 6.96 -1.86 -19.17
N THR A 200 6.66 -2.13 -20.44
CA THR A 200 6.25 -3.47 -20.88
C THR A 200 7.29 -4.56 -20.59
N LYS A 201 8.56 -4.20 -20.44
CA LYS A 201 9.68 -5.13 -20.19
C LYS A 201 10.26 -5.05 -18.78
N LEU A 202 10.03 -3.94 -18.07
CA LEU A 202 10.72 -3.68 -16.81
C LEU A 202 9.73 -3.33 -15.70
N SER A 203 9.92 -3.95 -14.54
CA SER A 203 9.25 -3.59 -13.30
C SER A 203 9.89 -2.36 -12.65
N ARG A 204 9.19 -1.75 -11.71
CA ARG A 204 9.69 -0.62 -10.92
C ARG A 204 11.05 -0.90 -10.25
N PRO A 205 11.25 -2.03 -9.54
CA PRO A 205 12.56 -2.34 -8.95
C PRO A 205 13.71 -2.33 -9.95
N GLN A 206 13.47 -2.82 -11.17
CA GLN A 206 14.48 -2.85 -12.22
C GLN A 206 14.82 -1.44 -12.73
N ILE A 207 13.82 -0.56 -12.85
CA ILE A 207 14.05 0.86 -13.20
C ILE A 207 14.87 1.56 -12.11
N PHE A 208 14.57 1.32 -10.82
CA PHE A 208 15.37 1.84 -9.70
C PHE A 208 16.82 1.33 -9.75
N LYS A 209 17.02 0.05 -10.05
CA LYS A 209 18.36 -0.53 -10.23
C LYS A 209 19.10 0.11 -11.40
N ILE A 210 18.43 0.38 -12.51
CA ILE A 210 19.01 1.08 -13.67
C ILE A 210 19.40 2.51 -13.29
N ALA A 211 18.52 3.26 -12.61
CA ALA A 211 18.82 4.63 -12.18
C ALA A 211 20.10 4.69 -11.33
N LYS A 212 20.29 3.76 -10.39
CA LYS A 212 21.49 3.65 -9.54
C LYS A 212 22.78 3.32 -10.32
N LYS A 213 22.67 2.76 -11.53
CA LYS A 213 23.83 2.47 -12.41
C LYS A 213 24.22 3.65 -13.30
N LEU A 214 23.29 4.55 -13.60
CA LEU A 214 23.53 5.65 -14.52
C LEU A 214 24.46 6.69 -13.88
N PRO A 215 25.40 7.28 -14.65
CA PRO A 215 26.17 8.41 -14.17
C PRO A 215 25.28 9.66 -14.10
N HIS A 216 25.77 10.70 -13.41
CA HIS A 216 25.12 12.00 -13.45
C HIS A 216 24.99 12.53 -14.90
N THR A 217 23.93 13.29 -15.18
CA THR A 217 23.57 13.73 -16.53
C THR A 217 24.63 14.56 -17.25
N ASP A 218 25.50 15.25 -16.51
CA ASP A 218 26.64 16.00 -17.04
C ASP A 218 27.66 15.10 -17.74
N LYS A 219 27.77 13.83 -17.32
CA LYS A 219 28.70 12.84 -17.89
C LYS A 219 28.13 12.02 -19.04
N TRP A 220 26.90 12.29 -19.50
CA TRP A 220 26.25 11.44 -20.51
C TRP A 220 26.84 11.54 -21.93
N ARG A 221 27.72 12.52 -22.16
CA ARG A 221 28.49 12.64 -23.41
C ARG A 221 29.77 11.79 -23.39
N GLU A 222 30.11 11.20 -22.24
CA GLU A 222 31.31 10.39 -22.07
C GLU A 222 31.08 8.94 -22.52
N ALA A 223 32.18 8.26 -22.88
CA ALA A 223 32.15 6.86 -23.32
C ALA A 223 31.51 5.93 -22.26
N GLN A 224 31.71 6.23 -20.98
CA GLN A 224 31.15 5.47 -19.86
C GLN A 224 29.62 5.34 -19.93
N PHE A 225 28.89 6.38 -20.34
CA PHE A 225 27.44 6.31 -20.48
C PHE A 225 27.03 5.34 -21.61
N THR A 226 27.79 5.31 -22.70
CA THR A 226 27.54 4.40 -23.82
C THR A 226 27.76 2.96 -23.41
N GLU A 227 28.82 2.68 -22.65
CA GLU A 227 29.09 1.35 -22.09
C GLU A 227 27.97 0.88 -21.15
N ILE A 228 27.56 1.73 -20.21
CA ILE A 228 26.46 1.42 -19.27
C ILE A 228 25.15 1.19 -20.01
N LYS A 229 24.85 2.01 -21.02
CA LYS A 229 23.66 1.85 -21.87
C LYS A 229 23.65 0.48 -22.55
N GLU A 230 24.76 0.07 -23.16
CA GLU A 230 24.84 -1.24 -23.82
C GLU A 230 24.76 -2.39 -22.81
N GLN A 231 25.41 -2.27 -21.64
CA GLN A 231 25.29 -3.25 -20.55
C GLN A 231 23.83 -3.43 -20.09
N VAL A 232 23.11 -2.33 -19.84
CA VAL A 232 21.70 -2.36 -19.42
C VAL A 232 20.83 -2.97 -20.53
N LYS A 233 21.08 -2.64 -21.79
CA LYS A 233 20.34 -3.22 -22.92
C LYS A 233 20.55 -4.72 -23.02
N THR A 234 21.76 -5.21 -22.80
CA THR A 234 22.06 -6.65 -22.79
C THR A 234 21.46 -7.35 -21.58
N GLU A 235 21.59 -6.79 -20.37
CA GLU A 235 21.08 -7.40 -19.12
C GLU A 235 19.56 -7.63 -19.16
N TYR A 236 18.82 -6.73 -19.79
CA TYR A 236 17.36 -6.72 -19.78
C TYR A 236 16.69 -6.92 -21.14
N ASP A 237 17.47 -7.32 -22.16
CA ASP A 237 16.99 -7.50 -23.54
C ASP A 237 16.19 -6.29 -24.08
N LEU A 238 16.80 -5.10 -23.99
CA LEU A 238 16.18 -3.83 -24.36
C LEU A 238 16.68 -3.31 -25.71
N GLY A 239 15.73 -2.83 -26.52
CA GLY A 239 16.08 -1.98 -27.66
C GLY A 239 16.43 -0.55 -27.21
N SER A 240 17.02 0.24 -28.11
CA SER A 240 17.32 1.66 -27.83
C SER A 240 16.08 2.47 -27.45
N ARG A 241 14.92 2.18 -28.06
CA ARG A 241 13.64 2.84 -27.72
C ARG A 241 13.14 2.46 -26.33
N ASP A 242 13.33 1.20 -25.92
CA ASP A 242 12.96 0.73 -24.60
C ASP A 242 13.80 1.44 -23.54
N PHE A 243 15.13 1.52 -23.76
CA PHE A 243 16.04 2.25 -22.88
C PHE A 243 15.65 3.74 -22.77
N SER A 244 15.33 4.42 -23.87
CA SER A 244 14.90 5.82 -23.83
C SER A 244 13.65 6.01 -22.95
N LYS A 245 12.65 5.12 -23.04
CA LYS A 245 11.46 5.19 -22.17
C LYS A 245 11.81 5.08 -20.69
N VAL A 246 12.78 4.23 -20.34
CA VAL A 246 13.28 4.11 -18.96
C VAL A 246 13.91 5.41 -18.50
N ILE A 247 14.74 6.03 -19.35
CA ILE A 247 15.35 7.33 -19.07
C ILE A 247 14.28 8.42 -18.86
N ASP A 248 13.23 8.43 -19.68
CA ASP A 248 12.14 9.39 -19.56
C ASP A 248 11.38 9.24 -18.23
N ILE A 249 11.12 8.00 -17.79
CA ILE A 249 10.55 7.70 -16.47
C ILE A 249 11.46 8.24 -15.36
N ILE A 250 12.75 7.91 -15.40
CA ILE A 250 13.73 8.33 -14.39
C ILE A 250 13.78 9.85 -14.26
N ARG A 251 13.84 10.57 -15.39
CA ARG A 251 13.93 12.03 -15.43
C ARG A 251 12.70 12.74 -14.86
N CYS A 252 11.53 12.12 -14.94
CA CYS A 252 10.26 12.70 -14.51
C CYS A 252 9.81 12.24 -13.10
N HIS A 253 10.66 11.52 -12.37
CA HIS A 253 10.31 10.91 -11.09
C HIS A 253 11.11 11.52 -9.92
N TYR A 254 10.44 12.04 -8.89
CA TYR A 254 11.06 12.77 -7.77
C TYR A 254 12.12 11.97 -7.01
N SER A 255 11.93 10.66 -6.80
CA SER A 255 12.98 9.83 -6.17
C SER A 255 14.12 9.40 -7.10
N LEU A 256 13.94 9.41 -8.43
CA LEU A 256 14.91 8.84 -9.37
C LEU A 256 15.75 9.91 -10.07
N ALA A 257 15.15 11.04 -10.40
CA ALA A 257 15.83 12.15 -11.07
C ALA A 257 17.04 12.70 -10.26
N PRO A 258 16.97 12.81 -8.91
CA PRO A 258 18.13 13.20 -8.10
C PRO A 258 19.31 12.20 -8.20
N ILE A 259 19.03 10.90 -8.36
CA ILE A 259 20.07 9.86 -8.47
C ILE A 259 20.97 10.11 -9.68
N ILE A 260 20.40 10.63 -10.78
CA ILE A 260 21.14 10.99 -11.99
C ILE A 260 21.58 12.46 -12.01
N GLY A 261 21.52 13.16 -10.88
CA GLY A 261 21.94 14.56 -10.77
C GLY A 261 20.99 15.59 -11.36
N ALA A 262 19.72 15.23 -11.59
CA ALA A 262 18.73 16.11 -12.20
C ALA A 262 17.48 16.22 -11.30
N PRO A 263 17.58 16.72 -10.06
CA PRO A 263 16.43 16.85 -9.17
C PRO A 263 15.32 17.71 -9.80
N LEU A 264 14.07 17.30 -9.57
CA LEU A 264 12.92 18.03 -10.08
C LEU A 264 12.61 19.25 -9.21
N PRO A 265 12.08 20.34 -9.77
CA PRO A 265 11.59 21.45 -8.98
C PRO A 265 10.27 21.08 -8.29
N ILE A 266 9.92 21.81 -7.23
CA ILE A 266 8.58 21.77 -6.65
C ILE A 266 7.61 22.37 -7.67
N LYS A 267 6.44 21.74 -7.86
CA LYS A 267 5.47 22.19 -8.86
C LYS A 267 4.71 23.42 -8.40
N GLY A 268 4.58 24.39 -9.30
CA GLY A 268 3.71 25.56 -9.16
C GLY A 268 4.15 26.61 -8.14
N ILE A 269 5.11 26.31 -7.27
CA ILE A 269 5.60 27.21 -6.24
C ILE A 269 7.13 27.32 -6.29
N THR A 270 7.62 28.55 -6.22
CA THR A 270 9.06 28.85 -6.15
C THR A 270 9.55 28.82 -4.71
N GLU A 271 10.87 28.62 -4.52
CA GLU A 271 11.47 28.65 -3.18
C GLU A 271 11.21 29.97 -2.43
N PRO A 272 11.35 31.17 -3.03
CA PRO A 272 11.01 32.42 -2.34
C PRO A 272 9.55 32.50 -1.90
N GLN A 273 8.61 32.05 -2.73
CA GLN A 273 7.18 32.03 -2.38
C GLN A 273 6.90 31.08 -1.21
N LEU A 274 7.54 29.90 -1.20
CA LEU A 274 7.39 28.95 -0.12
C LEU A 274 7.97 29.48 1.20
N LEU A 275 9.16 30.08 1.15
CA LEU A 275 9.80 30.69 2.32
C LEU A 275 8.92 31.82 2.89
N PHE A 276 8.42 32.72 2.03
CA PHE A 276 7.49 33.77 2.45
C PHE A 276 6.25 33.20 3.15
N PHE A 277 5.62 32.18 2.56
CA PHE A 277 4.45 31.53 3.18
C PHE A 277 4.78 30.98 4.57
N ILE A 278 5.94 30.32 4.71
CA ILE A 278 6.38 29.72 5.97
C ILE A 278 6.68 30.79 7.02
N ASP A 279 7.37 31.87 6.65
CA ASP A 279 7.71 32.99 7.53
C ASP A 279 6.43 33.59 8.15
N GLU A 280 5.44 33.90 7.31
CA GLU A 280 4.16 34.44 7.77
C GLU A 280 3.36 33.43 8.60
N TRP A 281 3.43 32.15 8.23
CA TRP A 281 2.73 31.11 8.98
C TRP A 281 3.32 30.94 10.38
N ILE A 282 4.65 31.00 10.53
CA ILE A 282 5.34 30.89 11.82
C ILE A 282 5.06 32.10 12.70
N LYS A 283 5.01 33.32 12.14
CA LYS A 283 4.59 34.53 12.89
C LYS A 283 3.23 34.33 13.55
N LYS A 284 2.28 33.71 12.84
CA LYS A 284 0.94 33.39 13.36
C LYS A 284 0.89 32.18 14.30
N ASN A 285 1.87 31.29 14.23
CA ASN A 285 1.91 30.03 14.99
C ASN A 285 3.24 29.86 15.76
N PRO A 286 3.62 30.79 16.64
CA PRO A 286 4.93 30.76 17.32
C PRO A 286 5.12 29.53 18.21
N ASP A 287 4.02 28.94 18.69
CA ASP A 287 4.02 27.71 19.50
C ASP A 287 4.60 26.49 18.77
N ILE A 288 4.72 26.51 17.44
CA ILE A 288 5.32 25.40 16.67
C ILE A 288 6.77 25.11 17.06
N LYS A 289 7.48 26.11 17.60
CA LYS A 289 8.87 25.97 18.06
C LYS A 289 9.01 25.14 19.34
N LYS A 290 7.90 24.89 20.05
CA LYS A 290 7.90 24.09 21.29
C LYS A 290 7.98 22.60 20.93
N ALA A 291 8.66 21.83 21.77
CA ALA A 291 8.68 20.38 21.63
C ALA A 291 7.25 19.81 21.73
N PRO A 292 6.89 18.80 20.93
CA PRO A 292 5.57 18.18 20.99
C PRO A 292 5.40 17.46 22.32
N ASP A 293 4.41 17.90 23.12
CA ASP A 293 4.16 17.48 24.50
C ASP A 293 4.24 15.96 24.68
N SER A 294 5.16 15.51 25.54
CA SER A 294 5.53 14.11 25.70
C SER A 294 4.52 13.29 26.51
N SER A 295 3.50 13.92 27.10
CA SER A 295 2.51 13.25 27.94
C SER A 295 1.08 13.61 27.55
N PHE A 296 0.26 12.59 27.28
CA PHE A 296 -1.17 12.65 27.54
C PHE A 296 -1.38 12.66 29.07
N THR A 297 -0.96 13.74 29.72
CA THR A 297 -1.36 14.05 31.10
C THR A 297 -2.56 14.98 31.03
N GLU A 298 -3.62 14.59 31.74
CA GLU A 298 -4.91 15.28 31.86
C GLU A 298 -4.91 16.73 31.39
N ILE A 299 -5.59 17.00 30.28
CA ILE A 299 -5.85 18.36 29.82
C ILE A 299 -6.75 19.02 30.87
N SER A 300 -6.17 19.82 31.76
CA SER A 300 -6.98 20.80 32.49
C SER A 300 -7.52 21.79 31.46
N PHE A 301 -8.81 21.65 31.14
CA PHE A 301 -9.50 22.47 30.16
C PHE A 301 -9.72 23.88 30.73
N ASP A 302 -8.70 24.73 30.66
CA ASP A 302 -8.83 26.14 31.01
C ASP A 302 -9.55 26.90 29.87
N LYS A 303 -10.85 27.09 30.04
CA LYS A 303 -11.71 27.82 29.10
C LYS A 303 -11.25 29.26 28.89
N GLU A 304 -10.71 29.93 29.91
CA GLU A 304 -10.30 31.33 29.79
C GLU A 304 -9.04 31.47 28.93
N SER A 305 -8.06 30.59 29.10
CA SER A 305 -6.88 30.47 28.23
C SER A 305 -7.26 30.16 26.78
N VAL A 306 -8.21 29.24 26.54
CA VAL A 306 -8.67 28.90 25.20
C VAL A 306 -9.34 30.10 24.54
N ILE A 307 -10.25 30.79 25.25
CA ILE A 307 -10.95 31.98 24.75
C ILE A 307 -9.95 33.13 24.52
N ALA A 308 -9.00 33.35 25.43
CA ALA A 308 -7.97 34.38 25.28
C ALA A 308 -7.07 34.12 24.08
N ARG A 309 -6.66 32.87 23.81
CA ARG A 309 -5.94 32.50 22.58
C ARG A 309 -6.79 32.68 21.32
N MET A 310 -8.08 32.37 21.39
CA MET A 310 -9.01 32.59 20.27
C MET A 310 -9.19 34.09 19.99
N LEU A 311 -9.28 34.93 21.02
CA LEU A 311 -9.39 36.38 20.92
C LEU A 311 -8.08 37.02 20.45
N ALA A 312 -6.92 36.60 20.97
CA ALA A 312 -5.61 37.09 20.53
C ALA A 312 -5.37 36.80 19.04
N ARG A 313 -5.73 35.60 18.56
CA ARG A 313 -5.70 35.23 17.13
C ARG A 313 -6.69 36.02 16.26
N ALA A 314 -7.71 36.63 16.86
CA ALA A 314 -8.67 37.47 16.16
C ALA A 314 -8.23 38.95 16.05
N ILE A 315 -7.25 39.37 16.86
CA ILE A 315 -6.88 40.79 17.06
C ILE A 315 -5.68 41.24 16.19
N GLU A 316 -4.78 40.35 15.76
CA GLU A 316 -3.77 40.67 14.73
C GLU A 316 -4.32 40.39 13.33
N LYS A 317 -4.79 41.44 12.64
CA LYS A 317 -5.19 41.36 11.22
C LYS A 317 -4.38 42.32 10.38
N THR A 318 -3.18 41.87 10.00
CA THR A 318 -2.77 42.01 8.60
C THR A 318 -3.27 40.76 7.92
N ASP A 319 -4.23 40.87 7.01
CA ASP A 319 -4.66 39.72 6.22
C ASP A 319 -3.52 39.42 5.23
N ILE A 320 -2.77 38.34 5.47
CA ILE A 320 -1.68 37.90 4.57
C ILE A 320 -2.16 37.87 3.12
N TRP A 321 -3.44 37.55 2.89
CA TRP A 321 -4.04 37.56 1.58
C TRP A 321 -3.83 38.89 0.85
N ASP A 322 -3.99 40.02 1.53
CA ASP A 322 -3.85 41.34 0.90
C ASP A 322 -2.41 41.60 0.43
N THR A 323 -1.43 40.89 0.99
CA THR A 323 -0.02 40.95 0.57
C THR A 323 0.27 40.03 -0.61
N VAL A 324 -0.40 38.89 -0.71
CA VAL A 324 -0.11 37.85 -1.72
C VAL A 324 -1.16 37.78 -2.85
N ALA A 325 -2.25 38.54 -2.78
CA ALA A 325 -3.39 38.43 -3.68
C ALA A 325 -3.01 38.54 -5.16
N ASP A 326 -2.06 39.42 -5.49
CA ASP A 326 -1.60 39.65 -6.85
C ASP A 326 -0.63 38.56 -7.36
N GLU A 327 0.00 37.80 -6.44
CA GLU A 327 0.95 36.74 -6.76
C GLU A 327 0.31 35.35 -6.79
N VAL A 328 -0.76 35.13 -6.01
CA VAL A 328 -1.43 33.83 -5.90
C VAL A 328 -2.24 33.53 -7.16
N CYS A 329 -1.62 32.77 -8.06
CA CYS A 329 -2.27 32.14 -9.20
C CYS A 329 -2.66 30.67 -8.90
N SER A 330 -3.40 30.04 -9.82
CA SER A 330 -3.82 28.64 -9.66
C SER A 330 -2.64 27.67 -9.51
N GLY A 331 -1.53 27.92 -10.20
CA GLY A 331 -0.31 27.12 -10.06
C GLY A 331 0.33 27.25 -8.68
N TYR A 332 0.41 28.48 -8.15
CA TYR A 332 0.97 28.73 -6.82
C TYR A 332 0.13 28.07 -5.73
N LEU A 333 -1.19 28.31 -5.71
CA LEU A 333 -2.08 27.66 -4.76
C LEU A 333 -1.99 26.13 -4.85
N ALA A 334 -2.06 25.56 -6.06
CA ALA A 334 -1.96 24.12 -6.25
C ALA A 334 -0.61 23.56 -5.76
N GLY A 335 0.48 24.30 -5.91
CA GLY A 335 1.79 23.92 -5.37
C GLY A 335 1.78 23.82 -3.85
N LEU A 336 1.22 24.81 -3.15
CA LEU A 336 1.04 24.79 -1.69
C LEU A 336 0.16 23.64 -1.23
N GLU A 337 -1.03 23.50 -1.84
CA GLU A 337 -1.97 22.43 -1.50
C GLU A 337 -1.33 21.05 -1.73
N SER A 338 -0.56 20.89 -2.81
CA SER A 338 0.12 19.63 -3.10
C SER A 338 1.15 19.26 -2.04
N LEU A 339 1.98 20.21 -1.62
CA LEU A 339 2.91 19.98 -0.51
C LEU A 339 2.16 19.65 0.79
N PHE A 340 1.03 20.30 1.05
CA PHE A 340 0.26 20.06 2.26
C PHE A 340 -0.43 18.69 2.28
N TYR A 341 -1.07 18.29 1.19
CA TYR A 341 -1.87 17.06 1.11
C TYR A 341 -1.05 15.82 0.80
N PHE A 342 0.08 15.95 0.07
CA PHE A 342 0.99 14.82 -0.20
C PHE A 342 1.55 14.19 1.08
N ALA A 343 1.75 14.98 2.13
CA ALA A 343 2.22 14.51 3.43
C ALA A 343 1.32 13.44 4.10
N ARG A 344 0.06 13.27 3.63
CA ARG A 344 -0.85 12.23 4.11
C ARG A 344 -0.47 10.84 3.63
N ASP A 345 0.11 10.75 2.45
CA ASP A 345 0.61 9.50 1.87
C ASP A 345 1.86 9.79 1.03
N THR A 346 3.01 9.65 1.70
CA THR A 346 4.33 9.84 1.08
C THR A 346 4.88 8.57 0.47
N THR A 347 4.08 7.50 0.36
CA THR A 347 4.55 6.19 -0.12
C THR A 347 5.08 6.31 -1.55
N PHE A 348 4.31 6.90 -2.46
CA PHE A 348 4.71 7.03 -3.87
C PHE A 348 4.80 8.48 -4.27
N THR A 349 6.00 8.95 -4.65
CA THR A 349 6.20 10.36 -5.04
C THR A 349 5.44 10.76 -6.29
N GLU A 350 5.01 9.81 -7.13
CA GLU A 350 4.16 10.08 -8.29
C GLU A 350 2.80 10.63 -7.89
N TYR A 351 2.31 10.28 -6.70
CA TYR A 351 1.06 10.78 -6.16
C TYR A 351 1.08 12.32 -6.02
N TYR A 352 2.24 12.91 -5.72
CA TYR A 352 2.40 14.37 -5.70
C TYR A 352 2.01 15.03 -7.03
N ASN A 353 2.36 14.42 -8.17
CA ASN A 353 1.97 14.92 -9.48
C ASN A 353 0.45 14.87 -9.67
N THR A 354 -0.19 13.78 -9.23
CA THR A 354 -1.64 13.61 -9.30
C THR A 354 -2.37 14.66 -8.45
N ILE A 355 -1.89 14.90 -7.22
CA ILE A 355 -2.45 15.92 -6.32
C ILE A 355 -2.32 17.30 -6.99
N TYR A 356 -1.15 17.64 -7.53
CA TYR A 356 -0.94 18.92 -8.21
C TYR A 356 -1.89 19.14 -9.39
N ASP A 357 -2.08 18.12 -10.23
CA ASP A 357 -2.98 18.22 -11.38
C ASP A 357 -4.45 18.37 -10.94
N ILE A 358 -4.86 17.74 -9.84
CA ILE A 358 -6.20 17.89 -9.27
C ILE A 358 -6.39 19.32 -8.74
N HIS A 359 -5.53 19.78 -7.84
CA HIS A 359 -5.65 21.10 -7.23
C HIS A 359 -5.49 22.24 -8.25
N THR A 360 -4.68 22.05 -9.30
CA THR A 360 -4.61 23.03 -10.40
C THR A 360 -5.97 23.15 -11.11
N ARG A 361 -6.69 22.04 -11.34
CA ARG A 361 -8.03 22.07 -11.95
C ARG A 361 -9.06 22.70 -11.02
N GLU A 362 -9.00 22.38 -9.73
CA GLU A 362 -9.89 22.93 -8.70
C GLU A 362 -9.69 24.45 -8.57
N ALA A 363 -8.46 24.92 -8.40
CA ALA A 363 -8.15 26.36 -8.33
C ALA A 363 -8.58 27.11 -9.61
N ASN A 364 -8.38 26.52 -10.79
CA ASN A 364 -8.86 27.12 -12.03
C ASN A 364 -10.39 27.18 -12.10
N ASN A 365 -11.11 26.22 -11.51
CA ASN A 365 -12.56 26.28 -11.40
C ASN A 365 -12.99 27.34 -10.39
N THR A 366 -12.34 27.43 -9.22
CA THR A 366 -12.60 28.49 -8.24
C THR A 366 -12.45 29.88 -8.86
N LEU A 367 -11.38 30.13 -9.63
CA LEU A 367 -11.19 31.40 -10.33
C LEU A 367 -12.30 31.73 -11.33
N LYS A 368 -12.89 30.72 -11.99
CA LYS A 368 -14.02 30.93 -12.91
C LYS A 368 -15.30 31.35 -12.20
N PHE A 369 -15.57 30.82 -11.00
CA PHE A 369 -16.84 31.04 -10.29
C PHE A 369 -16.75 32.13 -9.21
N ASN A 370 -15.72 32.09 -8.37
CA ASN A 370 -15.57 32.95 -7.20
C ASN A 370 -14.62 34.14 -7.44
N LYS A 371 -13.89 34.15 -8.57
CA LYS A 371 -12.92 35.20 -8.99
C LYS A 371 -11.73 35.42 -8.04
N THR A 372 -11.64 34.69 -6.95
CA THR A 372 -10.56 34.79 -5.96
C THR A 372 -10.19 33.41 -5.43
N LEU A 373 -8.93 33.25 -5.04
CA LEU A 373 -8.38 32.04 -4.41
C LEU A 373 -8.21 32.18 -2.89
N LYS A 374 -8.76 33.26 -2.32
CA LYS A 374 -8.58 33.62 -0.91
C LYS A 374 -8.93 32.50 0.05
N ASP A 375 -10.13 31.95 -0.07
CA ASP A 375 -10.63 30.96 0.89
C ASP A 375 -9.79 29.68 0.87
N ASP A 376 -9.37 29.24 -0.32
CA ASP A 376 -8.53 28.04 -0.51
C ASP A 376 -7.11 28.27 0.04
N PHE A 377 -6.50 29.42 -0.25
CA PHE A 377 -5.20 29.79 0.31
C PHE A 377 -5.26 29.87 1.85
N MET A 378 -6.28 30.57 2.37
CA MET A 378 -6.46 30.74 3.81
C MET A 378 -6.81 29.43 4.52
N HIS A 379 -7.46 28.48 3.84
CA HIS A 379 -7.70 27.15 4.39
C HIS A 379 -6.39 26.46 4.75
N ILE A 380 -5.38 26.48 3.86
CA ILE A 380 -4.05 25.90 4.16
C ILE A 380 -3.31 26.73 5.21
N PHE A 381 -3.27 28.06 5.04
CA PHE A 381 -2.58 28.96 5.97
C PHE A 381 -3.09 28.85 7.41
N ASN A 382 -4.39 28.57 7.59
CA ASN A 382 -4.99 28.43 8.92
C ASN A 382 -4.82 27.03 9.54
N LYS A 383 -4.28 26.04 8.84
CA LYS A 383 -4.02 24.71 9.43
C LYS A 383 -2.80 24.76 10.33
N THR A 384 -2.96 24.31 11.57
CA THR A 384 -1.86 24.12 12.53
C THR A 384 -0.83 23.07 12.07
N SER A 385 -1.22 22.18 11.17
CA SER A 385 -0.35 21.14 10.59
C SER A 385 0.34 21.57 9.30
N ALA A 386 0.18 22.82 8.83
CA ALA A 386 0.68 23.22 7.52
C ALA A 386 2.20 23.05 7.39
N LEU A 387 2.97 23.65 8.31
CA LEU A 387 4.43 23.56 8.30
C LEU A 387 4.94 22.12 8.44
N ASN A 388 4.33 21.33 9.34
CA ASN A 388 4.63 19.92 9.53
C ASN A 388 4.52 19.14 8.21
N ASN A 389 3.40 19.31 7.51
CA ASN A 389 3.12 18.58 6.29
C ASN A 389 4.02 19.06 5.14
N ILE A 390 4.22 20.37 5.00
CA ILE A 390 5.09 20.94 3.98
C ILE A 390 6.52 20.41 4.14
N LEU A 391 7.10 20.47 5.34
CA LEU A 391 8.45 19.96 5.59
C LEU A 391 8.55 18.45 5.29
N LEU A 392 7.57 17.66 5.73
CA LEU A 392 7.55 16.22 5.46
C LEU A 392 7.55 15.94 3.95
N SER A 393 6.74 16.67 3.19
CA SER A 393 6.69 16.58 1.73
C SER A 393 8.01 16.99 1.08
N LEU A 394 8.70 18.01 1.59
CA LEU A 394 10.01 18.40 1.08
C LEU A 394 11.04 17.28 1.22
N TYR A 395 11.10 16.60 2.38
CA TYR A 395 11.99 15.43 2.52
C TYR A 395 11.63 14.32 1.54
N ALA A 396 10.34 13.94 1.47
CA ALA A 396 9.86 12.87 0.61
C ALA A 396 10.12 13.13 -0.89
N LEU A 397 10.08 14.39 -1.32
CA LEU A 397 10.33 14.81 -2.70
C LEU A 397 11.81 15.07 -3.02
N GLY A 398 12.73 14.83 -2.07
CA GLY A 398 14.17 15.02 -2.28
C GLY A 398 14.67 16.46 -2.11
N HIS A 399 13.86 17.34 -1.52
CA HIS A 399 14.20 18.73 -1.19
C HIS A 399 14.69 18.89 0.26
N ALA A 400 15.40 17.89 0.79
CA ALA A 400 15.90 17.89 2.17
C ALA A 400 16.75 19.12 2.51
N LYS A 401 17.58 19.62 1.57
CA LYS A 401 18.38 20.84 1.81
C LYS A 401 17.52 22.07 2.10
N LEU A 402 16.40 22.23 1.38
CA LEU A 402 15.46 23.33 1.62
C LEU A 402 14.74 23.13 2.97
N ALA A 403 14.31 21.91 3.26
CA ALA A 403 13.68 21.58 4.55
C ALA A 403 14.62 21.89 5.74
N GLU A 404 15.89 21.48 5.66
CA GLU A 404 16.89 21.77 6.69
C GLU A 404 17.20 23.27 6.83
N SER A 405 17.22 24.00 5.71
CA SER A 405 17.36 25.46 5.74
C SER A 405 16.22 26.13 6.51
N ILE A 406 14.98 25.72 6.26
CA ILE A 406 13.79 26.19 6.98
C ILE A 406 13.88 25.83 8.47
N ILE A 407 14.23 24.57 8.80
CA ILE A 407 14.35 24.11 10.19
C ILE A 407 15.40 24.90 10.95
N THR A 408 16.56 25.14 10.34
CA THR A 408 17.66 25.90 10.95
C THR A 408 17.27 27.36 11.14
N THR A 409 16.71 28.00 10.10
CA THR A 409 16.35 29.43 10.11
C THR A 409 15.30 29.75 11.18
N HIS A 410 14.39 28.82 11.44
CA HIS A 410 13.30 29.02 12.39
C HIS A 410 13.46 28.27 13.72
N GLU A 411 14.62 27.66 13.97
CA GLU A 411 14.95 26.96 15.22
C GLU A 411 13.96 25.80 15.55
N LEU A 412 13.61 24.99 14.54
CA LEU A 412 12.57 23.95 14.62
C LEU A 412 13.11 22.55 14.97
N GLU A 413 14.34 22.46 15.47
CA GLU A 413 15.07 21.20 15.65
C GLU A 413 14.35 20.20 16.58
N ILE A 414 13.63 20.73 17.57
CA ILE A 414 12.88 19.93 18.56
C ILE A 414 11.38 19.84 18.26
N SER A 415 10.91 20.48 17.19
CA SER A 415 9.47 20.64 16.89
C SER A 415 8.81 19.37 16.36
N PHE A 416 9.58 18.43 15.80
CA PHE A 416 9.04 17.30 15.05
C PHE A 416 9.68 15.97 15.49
N ARG A 417 8.86 15.05 16.03
CA ARG A 417 9.33 13.71 16.43
C ARG A 417 9.87 12.86 15.27
N TRP A 418 9.35 13.11 14.07
CA TRP A 418 9.70 12.36 12.87
C TRP A 418 10.98 12.86 12.18
N LEU A 419 11.58 13.95 12.65
CA LEU A 419 12.68 14.62 11.96
C LEU A 419 13.91 13.72 11.80
N HIS A 420 14.26 12.95 12.85
CA HIS A 420 15.35 11.99 12.78
C HIS A 420 15.11 10.92 11.70
N ASP A 421 13.91 10.34 11.69
CA ASP A 421 13.53 9.30 10.71
C ASP A 421 13.47 9.85 9.28
N ALA A 422 13.10 11.12 9.10
CA ALA A 422 13.12 11.75 7.78
C ALA A 422 14.56 12.02 7.29
N ARG A 423 15.45 12.46 8.17
CA ARG A 423 16.88 12.69 7.87
C ARG A 423 17.64 11.42 7.50
N THR A 424 17.35 10.33 8.21
CA THR A 424 17.95 9.02 7.95
C THR A 424 17.28 8.28 6.78
N GLY A 425 16.17 8.81 6.26
CA GLY A 425 15.34 8.18 5.23
C GLY A 425 14.47 7.04 5.75
N GLN A 426 14.60 6.64 7.02
CA GLN A 426 13.84 5.54 7.63
C GLN A 426 12.32 5.70 7.48
N ARG A 427 11.85 6.95 7.50
CA ARG A 427 10.43 7.28 7.35
C ARG A 427 9.85 6.93 5.97
N PHE A 428 10.69 6.85 4.94
CA PHE A 428 10.28 6.67 3.55
C PHE A 428 10.71 5.31 2.99
N ILE A 429 11.09 4.37 3.86
CA ILE A 429 11.49 3.02 3.46
C ILE A 429 10.28 2.24 2.98
N TYR A 430 10.44 1.58 1.84
CA TYR A 430 9.47 0.63 1.32
C TYR A 430 9.52 -0.72 2.07
N PRO A 431 8.42 -1.47 2.11
CA PRO A 431 8.45 -2.83 2.66
C PRO A 431 9.51 -3.69 1.94
N ASP A 432 10.11 -4.66 2.65
CA ASP A 432 11.20 -5.49 2.11
C ASP A 432 10.85 -6.17 0.78
N PHE A 433 9.59 -6.57 0.60
CA PHE A 433 9.11 -7.21 -0.63
C PHE A 433 8.99 -6.24 -1.83
N ALA A 434 9.13 -4.93 -1.63
CA ALA A 434 9.19 -3.96 -2.72
C ALA A 434 10.48 -4.15 -3.54
N ALA A 435 11.60 -4.43 -2.88
CA ALA A 435 12.91 -4.76 -3.46
C ALA A 435 13.66 -3.62 -4.20
N TYR A 436 13.58 -2.35 -3.76
CA TYR A 436 14.36 -1.23 -4.34
C TYR A 436 14.70 -0.08 -3.40
#